data_AF-N9JLY2-F1
#
_entry.id   AF-N9JLY2-F1
#
_cell.length_a   1.000
_cell.length_b   1.000
_cell.length_c   1.000
_cell.angle_alpha   90.00
_cell.angle_beta   90.00
_cell.angle_gamma   90.00
#
_symmetry.space_group_name_H-M   'P 1'
#
loop_
_entity.id
_entity.type
_entity.pdbx_description
1 polymer ?
#
loop_
_entity_poly.entity_id
_entity_poly.type
_entity_poly.pdbx_seq_one_letter_code
_entity_poly.pdbx_strand_id
1 'polypeptide(L)' 'MNYAEMYVEGALPKIEADIAQNGVCTLYSKMTLNEETTTAISNLLFEKGFNTEVSIEDDPDFIGSRYKLVIKKAS' A
#
# COMPACT_ATOMS: atom_id res chain seq x y z
N MET A 1 -11.32 10.77 -5.62
CA MET A 1 -10.62 9.50 -5.40
C MET A 1 -9.78 9.19 -6.63
N ASN A 2 -8.46 9.15 -6.48
CA ASN A 2 -7.53 8.79 -7.55
C ASN A 2 -7.48 7.25 -7.71
N TYR A 3 -6.86 6.79 -8.80
CA TYR A 3 -6.80 5.34 -9.11
C TYR A 3 -6.11 4.53 -8.00
N ALA A 4 -5.13 5.12 -7.32
CA ALA A 4 -4.38 4.45 -6.26
C ALA A 4 -5.22 4.24 -4.99
N GLU A 5 -6.01 5.24 -4.60
CA GLU A 5 -6.97 5.14 -3.51
C GLU A 5 -8.00 4.05 -3.78
N MET A 6 -8.58 4.03 -5.00
CA MET A 6 -9.55 2.98 -5.38
C MET A 6 -8.96 1.57 -5.33
N TYR A 7 -7.71 1.42 -5.79
CA TYR A 7 -7.01 0.14 -5.74
C TYR A 7 -6.77 -0.33 -4.30
N VAL A 8 -6.32 0.57 -3.42
CA VAL A 8 -6.11 0.27 -2.00
C VAL A 8 -7.42 -0.02 -1.29
N GLU A 9 -8.50 0.71 -1.59
CA GLU A 9 -9.83 0.41 -1.04
C GLU A 9 -10.30 -1.01 -1.39
N GLY A 10 -10.11 -1.43 -2.64
CA GLY A 10 -10.40 -2.80 -3.06
C GLY A 10 -9.51 -3.85 -2.37
N ALA A 11 -8.33 -3.46 -1.89
CA ALA A 11 -7.38 -4.32 -1.21
C ALA A 11 -7.51 -4.30 0.33
N LEU A 12 -8.40 -3.49 0.92
CA LEU A 12 -8.54 -3.35 2.38
C LEU A 12 -8.65 -4.70 3.13
N PRO A 13 -9.45 -5.69 2.69
CA PRO A 13 -9.53 -6.97 3.40
C PRO A 13 -8.19 -7.72 3.42
N LYS A 14 -7.39 -7.61 2.36
CA LYS A 14 -6.05 -8.20 2.30
C LYS A 14 -5.08 -7.45 3.20
N ILE A 15 -5.12 -6.12 3.18
CA ILE A 15 -4.27 -5.27 4.02
C ILE A 15 -4.51 -5.59 5.49
N GLU A 16 -5.78 -5.68 5.92
CA GLU A 16 -6.13 -6.02 7.29
C GLU A 16 -5.61 -7.40 7.72
N ALA A 17 -5.84 -8.42 6.89
CA ALA A 17 -5.37 -9.77 7.17
C ALA A 17 -3.83 -9.86 7.23
N ASP A 18 -3.14 -9.30 6.25
CA ASP A 18 -1.68 -9.33 6.17
C ASP A 18 -1.03 -8.54 7.32
N ILE A 19 -1.56 -7.37 7.67
CA ILE A 19 -1.08 -6.58 8.81
C ILE A 19 -1.31 -7.31 10.12
N ALA A 20 -2.47 -7.94 10.31
CA ALA A 20 -2.76 -8.71 11.52
C ALA A 20 -1.85 -9.93 11.67
N GLN A 21 -1.52 -10.60 10.56
CA GLN A 21 -0.71 -11.83 10.57
C GLN A 21 0.80 -11.56 10.60
N ASN A 22 1.28 -10.61 9.80
CA ASN A 22 2.71 -10.41 9.51
C ASN A 22 3.22 -9.01 9.90
N GLY A 23 2.33 -8.08 10.27
CA GLY A 23 2.68 -6.68 10.51
C GLY A 23 3.05 -5.89 9.23
N VAL A 24 2.96 -6.52 8.06
CA VAL A 24 3.29 -5.92 6.76
C VAL A 24 2.42 -6.51 5.65
N CYS A 25 1.97 -5.65 4.74
CA CYS A 25 1.28 -6.00 3.51
C CYS A 25 2.07 -5.44 2.31
N THR A 26 2.25 -6.25 1.28
CA THR A 26 2.88 -5.84 0.03
C THR A 26 1.86 -5.90 -1.10
N LEU A 27 1.65 -4.77 -1.77
CA LEU A 27 0.77 -4.68 -2.92
C LEU A 27 1.59 -4.40 -4.19
N TYR A 28 1.33 -5.21 -5.22
CA TYR A 28 1.95 -5.08 -6.53
C TYR A 28 0.97 -4.42 -7.49
N SER A 29 1.36 -3.29 -8.07
CA SER A 29 0.52 -2.58 -9.02
C SER A 29 1.29 -2.07 -10.21
N LYS A 30 0.66 -2.12 -11.38
CA LYS A 30 1.11 -1.51 -12.64
C LYS A 30 1.00 0.01 -12.66
N MET A 31 0.48 0.60 -11.59
CA MET A 31 0.37 2.06 -11.46
C MET A 31 1.75 2.69 -11.22
N THR A 32 1.92 3.93 -11.67
CA THR A 32 3.05 4.75 -11.26
C THR A 32 2.90 5.09 -9.78
N LEU A 33 3.82 4.58 -8.97
CA LEU A 33 3.89 4.92 -7.55
C LEU A 33 4.85 6.11 -7.36
N ASN A 34 4.39 7.15 -6.66
CA ASN A 34 5.18 8.34 -6.31
C ASN A 34 4.83 8.81 -4.89
N GLU A 35 5.53 9.84 -4.40
CA GLU A 35 5.33 10.38 -3.03
C GLU A 35 3.90 10.89 -2.78
N GLU A 36 3.26 11.49 -3.78
CA GLU A 36 1.87 11.95 -3.71
C GLU A 36 0.92 10.75 -3.52
N THR A 37 1.19 9.65 -4.23
CA THR A 37 0.42 8.41 -4.13
C THR A 37 0.57 7.78 -2.75
N THR A 38 1.78 7.70 -2.20
CA THR A 38 1.98 7.19 -0.83
C THR A 38 1.28 8.04 0.20
N THR A 39 1.27 9.36 0.04
CA THR A 39 0.60 10.28 0.96
C THR A 39 -0.92 10.07 0.94
N ALA A 40 -1.51 10.00 -0.26
CA ALA A 40 -2.94 9.74 -0.42
C ALA A 40 -3.36 8.38 0.19
N ILE A 41 -2.57 7.33 -0.06
CA ILE A 41 -2.81 5.99 0.49
C ILE A 41 -2.67 5.99 2.01
N SER A 42 -1.65 6.66 2.55
CA SER A 42 -1.44 6.75 4.00
C SER A 42 -2.61 7.44 4.69
N ASN A 43 -3.11 8.54 4.11
CA ASN A 43 -4.29 9.24 4.63
C ASN A 43 -5.54 8.36 4.57
N LEU A 44 -5.77 7.68 3.44
CA LEU A 44 -6.89 6.74 3.30
C LEU A 44 -6.85 5.65 4.37
N LEU A 45 -5.70 5.00 4.57
CA LEU A 45 -5.56 3.94 5.57
C LEU A 45 -5.80 4.46 6.99
N PHE A 46 -5.29 5.67 7.30
CA PHE A 46 -5.57 6.33 8.56
C PHE A 46 -7.07 6.60 8.77
N GLU A 47 -7.78 7.10 7.75
CA GLU A 47 -9.24 7.32 7.80
C GLU A 47 -10.02 6.02 8.00
N LYS A 48 -9.51 4.89 7.49
CA LYS A 48 -10.09 3.56 7.71
C LYS A 48 -9.70 2.93 9.06
N GLY A 49 -8.94 3.64 9.89
CA GLY A 49 -8.55 3.20 11.24
C GLY A 49 -7.28 2.35 11.30
N PHE A 50 -6.51 2.28 10.22
CA PHE A 50 -5.21 1.59 10.23
C PHE A 50 -4.12 2.52 10.75
N ASN A 51 -3.35 2.05 11.72
CA ASN A 51 -2.11 2.70 12.15
C ASN A 51 -0.94 2.10 11.37
N THR A 52 -0.66 2.62 10.17
CA THR A 52 0.32 2.07 9.24
C THR A 52 1.22 3.12 8.62
N GLU A 53 2.45 2.74 8.30
CA GLU A 53 3.39 3.47 7.46
C GLU A 53 3.34 2.91 6.03
N VAL A 54 3.39 3.80 5.04
CA VAL A 54 3.31 3.43 3.62
C VAL A 54 4.58 3.88 2.92
N SER A 55 5.21 2.96 2.19
CA SER A 55 6.43 3.23 1.44
C SER A 55 6.41 2.55 0.07
N ILE A 56 7.26 3.05 -0.84
CA ILE A 56 7.49 2.45 -2.15
C ILE A 56 8.87 1.82 -2.13
N GLU A 57 8.94 0.55 -2.50
CA GLU A 57 10.22 -0.16 -2.67
C GLU A 57 10.40 -0.58 -4.12
N ASP A 58 11.66 -0.62 -4.56
CA ASP A 58 12.05 -1.21 -5.84
C ASP A 58 11.97 -2.74 -5.72
N ASP A 59 11.28 -3.40 -6.65
CA ASP A 59 11.22 -4.86 -6.77
C ASP A 59 11.72 -5.25 -8.18
N PRO A 60 13.03 -5.53 -8.33
CA PRO A 60 13.64 -5.81 -9.63
C PRO A 60 13.22 -7.18 -10.19
N ASP A 61 12.65 -8.06 -9.36
CA ASP A 61 12.26 -9.41 -9.74
C ASP A 61 10.81 -9.49 -10.24
N PHE A 62 10.01 -8.43 -10.05
CA PHE A 62 8.63 -8.39 -10.49
C PHE A 62 8.49 -8.09 -12.00
N ILE A 63 7.92 -9.02 -12.76
CA ILE A 63 7.63 -8.85 -14.20
C ILE A 63 6.49 -7.83 -14.37
N GLY A 64 6.85 -6.55 -14.52
CA GLY A 64 5.91 -5.44 -14.65
C GLY A 64 6.55 -4.10 -14.27
N SER A 65 5.85 -3.34 -13.44
CA SER A 65 6.36 -2.12 -12.80
C SER A 65 7.32 -2.50 -11.70
N ARG A 66 8.51 -1.90 -11.74
CA ARG A 66 9.65 -2.11 -10.84
C ARG A 66 9.40 -1.66 -9.39
N TYR A 67 8.17 -1.33 -9.01
CA TYR A 67 7.85 -0.78 -7.70
C TYR A 67 6.71 -1.55 -7.04
N LYS A 68 6.86 -1.80 -5.74
CA LYS A 68 5.84 -2.36 -4.87
C LYS A 68 5.48 -1.36 -3.77
N LEU A 69 4.22 -1.39 -3.35
CA LEU A 69 3.73 -0.62 -2.23
C LEU A 69 3.85 -1.48 -0.96
N VAL A 70 4.59 -0.99 0.02
CA VAL A 70 4.77 -1.65 1.32
C VAL A 70 3.99 -0.87 2.36
N ILE A 71 3.01 -1.54 2.97
CA ILE A 71 2.18 -1.02 4.05
C ILE A 71 2.58 -1.78 5.30
N LYS A 72 3.11 -1.11 6.31
CA LYS A 72 3.61 -1.72 7.54
C LYS A 72 2.86 -1.17 8.73
N LYS A 73 2.62 -1.97 9.76
CA LYS A 73 2.09 -1.47 11.04
C LYS A 73 3.07 -0.46 11.63
N ALA A 74 2.57 0.75 11.95
CA ALA A 74 3.37 1.75 12.63
C ALA A 74 3.75 1.24 14.04
N SER A 75 4.99 1.50 14.44
CA SER A 75 5.55 1.01 15.72
C SER A 75 5.06 1.82 16.91
#